data_AF-A0A1M7A900-F1
#
_entry.id   AF-A0A1M7A900-F1
#
_cell.length_a   1.000
_cell.length_b   1.000
_cell.length_c   1.000
_cell.angle_alpha   90.00
_cell.angle_beta   90.00
_cell.angle_gamma   90.00
#
_symmetry.space_group_name_H-M   'P 1'
#
loop_
_entity.id
_entity.type
_entity.pdbx_description
1 polymer ?
#
loop_
_entity_poly.entity_id
_entity_poly.type
_entity_poly.pdbx_seq_one_letter_code
_entity_poly.pdbx_strand_id
1 'polypeptide(L)'
;MLVQSIRPFALLLALSLFANRSEAQSKFDTKLLTPGKYNLTCFAIRDGGETEIGNFSLGIKTSADQLLLDASMVILGVNEPWLDTAVSDLQTFKPVYRASHSGNKDLVLHFGNEVTGIYLDKKTGKQQQIKENGSQYFVDSYTYPYLLALLPLASGYTTQIPVYEYKPENKHNVKQAEVEQVKSNTFVSKYTGTHPVWEVTVVEPATNERSVTYIDKDTRRIWQIDIYSNGQQLKLVDLERDYNPVKASFDKVATMKMIKNGNSLIVGEVFARDFDTQDHSILGKMKVNANPKQFAPKGTRIVLIPYTAYYQEWLKVNQAARKKGNSPVPLPDDVADCIKTTDVYDDKGHFEFVNLMPGEYMLYTQFDFDHTYTQAEVVGYTDHYLNGVFQNTTTDYVNRSYRVDAGAAVQKVVKIEKAGDKLEVKLKKTHN
;
A
#
# COMPACT_ATOMS: atom_id res chain seq x y z
N MET A 1 80.58 28.08 18.71
CA MET A 1 79.47 27.23 18.22
C MET A 1 78.17 27.96 18.55
N LEU A 2 77.69 28.71 17.56
CA LEU A 2 76.50 28.42 16.75
C LEU A 2 75.19 28.77 17.51
N VAL A 3 74.53 29.91 17.20
CA VAL A 3 73.52 30.08 16.11
C VAL A 3 72.17 29.51 16.58
N GLN A 4 71.00 30.18 16.60
CA GLN A 4 70.48 31.31 15.84
C GLN A 4 69.19 31.84 16.51
N SER A 5 68.93 33.14 16.38
CA SER A 5 67.60 33.74 16.43
C SER A 5 66.74 33.33 15.23
N ILE A 6 65.41 33.39 15.32
CA ILE A 6 64.51 34.02 14.32
C ILE A 6 63.10 34.16 14.91
N ARG A 7 62.50 35.33 14.65
CA ARG A 7 61.15 35.78 14.96
C ARG A 7 60.27 35.66 13.67
N PRO A 8 58.97 36.03 13.70
CA PRO A 8 57.84 35.29 13.14
C PRO A 8 57.71 35.35 11.60
N PHE A 9 57.06 34.33 11.03
CA PHE A 9 56.49 34.40 9.70
C PHE A 9 54.98 34.67 9.83
N ALA A 10 54.54 35.80 9.30
CA ALA A 10 53.14 36.08 9.06
C ALA A 10 52.68 35.25 7.86
N LEU A 11 51.59 34.50 8.03
CA LEU A 11 50.79 34.02 6.90
C LEU A 11 49.42 34.68 7.02
N LEU A 12 49.19 35.66 6.16
CA LEU A 12 47.84 36.10 5.78
C LEU A 12 47.09 34.87 5.26
N LEU A 13 46.04 34.46 5.95
CA LEU A 13 44.94 33.74 5.32
C LEU A 13 43.82 34.74 5.10
N ALA A 14 43.52 34.98 3.82
CA ALA A 14 42.43 35.84 3.41
C ALA A 14 41.12 35.36 4.06
N LEU A 15 40.47 36.26 4.79
CA LEU A 15 39.04 36.17 5.07
C LEU A 15 38.31 36.30 3.74
N SER A 16 38.11 35.17 3.06
CA SER A 16 36.97 35.05 2.18
C SER A 16 35.74 34.98 3.07
N LEU A 17 34.97 36.07 3.09
CA LEU A 17 33.56 36.07 3.51
C LEU A 17 32.76 35.21 2.52
N PHE A 18 32.95 33.90 2.59
CA PHE A 18 31.92 32.97 2.16
C PHE A 18 31.06 32.75 3.39
N ALA A 19 29.78 33.11 3.29
CA ALA A 19 28.78 32.60 4.21
C ALA A 19 29.01 31.09 4.32
N ASN A 20 29.32 30.59 5.52
CA ASN A 20 29.35 29.16 5.80
C ASN A 20 27.95 28.61 5.52
N ARG A 21 27.67 28.23 4.27
CA ARG A 21 26.66 27.22 3.99
C ARG A 21 27.15 26.00 4.75
N SER A 22 26.48 25.69 5.85
CA SER A 22 26.66 24.43 6.56
C SER A 22 26.72 23.30 5.53
N GLU A 23 27.66 22.36 5.67
CA GLU A 23 27.74 21.19 4.78
C GLU A 23 26.41 20.44 4.66
N ALA A 24 25.51 20.54 5.64
CA ALA A 24 24.18 19.96 5.56
C ALA A 24 23.27 20.65 4.53
N GLN A 25 23.45 21.96 4.29
CA GLN A 25 22.63 22.75 3.36
C GLN A 25 22.89 22.37 1.89
N SER A 26 24.11 21.96 1.53
CA SER A 26 24.45 21.57 0.16
C SER A 26 24.06 20.13 -0.19
N LYS A 27 23.51 19.37 0.77
CA LYS A 27 23.22 17.93 0.61
C LYS A 27 21.82 17.63 0.12
N PHE A 28 20.87 18.55 0.24
CA PHE A 28 19.49 18.31 -0.21
C PHE A 28 19.32 18.75 -1.67
N ASP A 29 18.82 17.85 -2.51
CA ASP A 29 18.47 18.14 -3.90
C ASP A 29 16.98 18.48 -4.01
N THR A 30 16.68 19.77 -4.16
CA THR A 30 15.31 20.29 -4.32
C THR A 30 14.61 19.75 -5.56
N LYS A 31 15.34 19.21 -6.56
CA LYS A 31 14.74 18.58 -7.74
C LYS A 31 14.04 17.26 -7.42
N LEU A 32 14.38 16.65 -6.29
CA LEU A 32 13.75 15.42 -5.79
C LEU A 32 12.49 15.69 -4.97
N LEU A 33 12.12 16.97 -4.77
CA LEU A 33 10.98 17.36 -3.98
C LEU A 33 9.68 17.01 -4.72
N THR A 34 8.83 16.24 -4.05
CA THR A 34 7.53 15.83 -4.59
C THR A 34 6.41 16.31 -3.66
N PRO A 35 5.79 17.47 -3.94
CA PRO A 35 4.62 17.92 -3.19
C PRO A 35 3.49 16.88 -3.28
N GLY A 36 2.74 16.71 -2.20
CA GLY A 36 1.73 15.67 -2.15
C GLY A 36 1.19 15.43 -0.76
N LYS A 37 0.44 14.34 -0.61
CA LYS A 37 -0.05 13.85 0.68
C LYS A 37 0.41 12.41 0.87
N TYR A 38 0.88 12.09 2.07
CA TYR A 38 1.23 10.75 2.51
C TYR A 38 0.29 10.37 3.65
N ASN A 39 -0.21 9.14 3.63
CA ASN A 39 -1.04 8.59 4.70
C ASN A 39 -0.41 7.27 5.15
N LEU A 40 0.17 7.29 6.34
CA LEU A 40 0.82 6.13 6.93
C LEU A 40 -0.07 5.59 8.07
N THR A 41 -0.39 4.31 8.02
CA THR A 41 -1.03 3.63 9.17
C THR A 41 0.06 3.32 10.20
N CYS A 42 -0.22 3.62 11.47
CA CYS A 42 0.73 3.50 12.56
C CYS A 42 0.42 2.26 13.40
N PHE A 43 1.45 1.45 13.63
CA PHE A 43 1.41 0.22 14.40
C PHE A 43 2.35 0.32 15.61
N ALA A 44 1.87 -0.11 16.77
CA ALA A 44 2.74 -0.43 17.90
C ALA A 44 3.24 -1.86 17.74
N ILE A 45 4.53 -2.07 17.94
CA ILE A 45 5.15 -3.40 17.91
C ILE A 45 5.42 -3.85 19.35
N ARG A 46 4.86 -4.99 19.74
CA ARG A 46 5.04 -5.59 21.08
C ARG A 46 5.10 -7.11 20.95
N ASP A 47 6.12 -7.71 21.55
CA ASP A 47 6.33 -9.17 21.55
C ASP A 47 6.25 -9.82 20.15
N GLY A 48 6.71 -9.08 19.13
CA GLY A 48 6.66 -9.50 17.72
C GLY A 48 5.29 -9.33 17.04
N GLY A 49 4.25 -8.93 17.76
CA GLY A 49 2.94 -8.59 17.22
C GLY A 49 2.84 -7.13 16.79
N GLU A 50 2.02 -6.87 15.76
CA GLU A 50 1.68 -5.52 15.30
C GLU A 50 0.24 -5.19 15.71
N THR A 51 0.03 -4.04 16.34
CA THR A 51 -1.31 -3.53 16.67
C THR A 51 -1.49 -2.16 16.03
N GLU A 52 -2.51 -2.00 15.18
CA GLU A 52 -2.85 -0.67 14.64
C GLU A 52 -3.26 0.25 15.79
N ILE A 53 -2.60 1.40 15.90
CA ILE A 53 -2.85 2.40 16.95
C ILE A 53 -3.32 3.73 16.39
N GLY A 54 -3.31 3.92 15.07
CA GLY A 54 -3.67 5.20 14.49
C GLY A 54 -3.22 5.41 13.06
N ASN A 55 -3.35 6.65 12.60
CA ASN A 55 -2.94 7.08 11.27
C ASN A 55 -2.17 8.40 11.37
N PHE A 56 -1.07 8.47 10.63
CA PHE A 56 -0.25 9.67 10.44
C PHE A 56 -0.45 10.18 9.02
N SER A 57 -0.89 11.42 8.88
CA SER A 57 -1.03 12.08 7.58
C SER A 57 -0.01 13.20 7.47
N LEU A 58 0.60 13.35 6.29
CA LEU A 58 1.58 14.37 5.99
C LEU A 58 1.20 15.04 4.67
N GLY A 59 0.93 16.34 4.69
CA GLY A 59 0.72 17.18 3.53
C GLY A 59 1.95 18.04 3.28
N ILE A 60 2.43 18.05 2.03
CA ILE A 60 3.62 18.79 1.62
C ILE A 60 3.22 19.69 0.46
N LYS A 61 3.46 20.99 0.65
CA LYS A 61 3.13 22.02 -0.32
C LYS A 61 4.33 22.93 -0.49
N THR A 62 4.48 23.46 -1.69
CA THR A 62 5.40 24.57 -1.95
C THR A 62 4.57 25.81 -2.29
N SER A 63 4.99 26.95 -1.76
CA SER A 63 4.37 28.25 -2.05
C SER A 63 5.45 29.31 -2.04
N ALA A 64 5.62 30.01 -3.17
CA ALA A 64 6.70 30.98 -3.36
C ALA A 64 8.07 30.36 -3.02
N ASP A 65 8.73 30.90 -2.00
CA ASP A 65 10.03 30.52 -1.45
C ASP A 65 9.93 29.62 -0.22
N GLN A 66 8.76 29.04 0.07
CA GLN A 66 8.51 28.23 1.26
C GLN A 66 8.11 26.79 0.95
N LEU A 67 8.60 25.88 1.79
CA LEU A 67 8.12 24.52 1.97
C LEU A 67 7.17 24.50 3.19
N LEU A 68 5.92 24.16 2.96
CA LEU A 68 4.92 23.98 4.01
C LEU A 68 4.66 22.49 4.22
N LEU A 69 4.72 22.07 5.47
CA LEU A 69 4.44 20.73 5.93
C LEU A 69 3.33 20.76 6.98
N ASP A 70 2.21 20.11 6.67
CA ASP A 70 1.08 19.91 7.57
C ASP A 70 1.06 18.43 7.99
N ALA A 71 1.25 18.12 9.26
CA ALA A 71 1.18 16.75 9.77
C ALA A 71 0.01 16.60 10.75
N SER A 72 -0.64 15.43 10.72
CA SER A 72 -1.66 15.07 11.69
C SER A 72 -1.52 13.63 12.14
N MET A 73 -1.53 13.39 13.45
CA MET A 73 -1.57 12.06 14.04
C MET A 73 -2.91 11.84 14.72
N VAL A 74 -3.67 10.86 14.24
CA VAL A 74 -4.92 10.39 14.86
C VAL A 74 -4.62 9.08 15.58
N ILE A 75 -4.77 9.05 16.90
CA ILE A 75 -4.55 7.85 17.71
C ILE A 75 -5.91 7.25 18.09
N LEU A 76 -6.07 5.94 17.92
CA LEU A 76 -7.30 5.23 18.29
C LEU A 76 -7.58 5.40 19.79
N GLY A 77 -8.82 5.80 20.12
CA GLY A 77 -9.24 6.05 21.49
C GLY A 77 -8.83 7.41 22.07
N VAL A 78 -8.17 8.28 21.28
CA VAL A 78 -7.87 9.66 21.67
C VAL A 78 -8.75 10.62 20.87
N ASN A 79 -9.50 11.47 21.57
CA ASN A 79 -10.50 12.36 20.94
C ASN A 79 -9.88 13.52 20.16
N GLU A 80 -8.69 13.98 20.53
CA GLU A 80 -8.04 15.15 19.95
C GLU A 80 -6.81 14.72 19.13
N PRO A 81 -6.78 14.99 17.82
CA PRO A 81 -5.61 14.67 17.00
C PRO A 81 -4.42 15.55 17.37
N TRP A 82 -3.22 15.06 17.10
CA TRP A 82 -2.04 15.91 17.13
C TRP A 82 -1.92 16.58 15.77
N LEU A 83 -1.81 17.90 15.76
CA LEU A 83 -1.76 18.73 14.57
C LEU A 83 -0.47 19.53 14.59
N ASP A 84 0.25 19.50 13.48
CA ASP A 84 1.59 20.03 13.39
C ASP A 84 1.75 20.78 12.07
N THR A 85 2.32 21.98 12.12
CA THR A 85 2.64 22.77 10.94
C THR A 85 4.10 23.19 11.02
N ALA A 86 4.89 22.88 10.00
CA ALA A 86 6.24 23.40 9.83
C ALA A 86 6.34 24.17 8.51
N VAL A 87 7.03 25.30 8.55
CA VAL A 87 7.37 26.11 7.38
C VAL A 87 8.87 26.25 7.35
N SER A 88 9.47 25.95 6.20
CA SER A 88 10.89 26.12 5.96
C SER A 88 11.12 26.92 4.68
N ASP A 89 12.25 27.61 4.61
CA ASP A 89 12.73 28.20 3.36
C ASP A 89 13.01 27.07 2.34
N LEU A 90 12.50 27.22 1.13
CA LEU A 90 12.50 26.16 0.12
C LEU A 90 13.89 25.87 -0.46
N GLN A 91 14.79 26.85 -0.43
CA GLN A 91 16.14 26.73 -1.02
C GLN A 91 17.17 26.22 -0.01
N THR A 92 16.95 26.54 1.26
CA THR A 92 17.91 26.28 2.33
C THR A 92 17.40 25.26 3.35
N PHE A 93 16.10 24.97 3.35
CA PHE A 93 15.39 24.14 4.32
C PHE A 93 15.54 24.60 5.78
N LYS A 94 16.04 25.83 6.00
CA LYS A 94 16.02 26.46 7.31
C LYS A 94 14.58 26.67 7.74
N PRO A 95 14.21 26.33 8.98
CA PRO A 95 12.87 26.56 9.45
C PRO A 95 12.60 28.06 9.58
N VAL A 96 11.34 28.43 9.38
CA VAL A 96 10.80 29.78 9.48
C VAL A 96 9.73 29.83 10.56
N TYR A 97 8.89 28.79 10.63
CA TYR A 97 7.80 28.69 11.59
C TYR A 97 7.51 27.24 11.96
N ARG A 98 7.09 27.03 13.21
CA ARG A 98 6.58 25.75 13.70
C ARG A 98 5.40 25.96 14.62
N ALA A 99 4.35 25.17 14.44
CA ALA A 99 3.27 25.02 15.39
C ALA A 99 3.02 23.53 15.68
N SER A 100 2.65 23.23 16.92
CA SER A 100 2.22 21.91 17.35
C SER A 100 1.06 22.07 18.33
N HIS A 101 0.01 21.31 18.12
CA HIS A 101 -1.19 21.29 18.93
C HIS A 101 -1.57 19.85 19.23
N SER A 102 -1.84 19.56 20.49
CA SER A 102 -2.35 18.27 20.94
C SER A 102 -3.13 18.46 22.24
N GLY A 103 -3.84 17.42 22.69
CA GLY A 103 -4.49 17.46 24.01
C GLY A 103 -3.54 17.69 25.19
N ASN A 104 -2.23 17.52 25.01
CA ASN A 104 -1.22 17.68 26.08
C ASN A 104 -0.45 19.00 26.02
N LYS A 105 -0.32 19.63 24.85
CA LYS A 105 0.52 20.82 24.67
C LYS A 105 0.07 21.69 23.51
N ASP A 106 0.43 22.96 23.59
CA ASP A 106 0.56 23.87 22.44
C ASP A 106 2.01 24.37 22.35
N LEU A 107 2.53 24.49 21.14
CA LEU A 107 3.85 25.04 20.85
C LEU A 107 3.75 25.92 19.62
N VAL A 108 4.34 27.11 19.69
CA VAL A 108 4.57 27.99 18.54
C VAL A 108 6.01 28.47 18.59
N LEU A 109 6.73 28.34 17.48
CA LEU A 109 8.09 28.82 17.30
C LEU A 109 8.20 29.66 16.03
N HIS A 110 8.98 30.72 16.12
CA HIS A 110 9.43 31.55 15.02
C HIS A 110 10.95 31.48 14.96
N PHE A 111 11.48 31.23 13.77
CA PHE A 111 12.90 31.01 13.56
C PHE A 111 13.51 32.22 12.83
N GLY A 112 14.60 32.75 13.39
CA GLY A 112 15.41 33.81 12.81
C GLY A 112 16.81 33.76 13.42
N ASN A 113 17.43 34.93 13.64
CA ASN A 113 18.69 35.00 14.40
C ASN A 113 18.54 34.45 15.84
N GLU A 114 17.34 34.56 16.39
CA GLU A 114 16.90 33.90 17.62
C GLU A 114 15.72 32.97 17.27
N VAL A 115 15.62 31.83 17.96
CA VAL A 115 14.39 31.04 17.99
C VAL A 115 13.53 31.57 19.13
N THR A 116 12.32 32.02 18.81
CA THR A 116 11.40 32.61 19.79
C THR A 116 10.06 31.90 19.76
N GLY A 117 9.35 31.89 20.87
CA GLY A 117 8.08 31.19 20.89
C GLY A 117 7.46 31.01 22.27
N ILE A 118 6.42 30.20 22.29
CA ILE A 118 5.68 29.85 23.50
C ILE A 118 5.41 28.35 23.48
N TYR A 119 5.65 27.72 24.63
CA TYR A 119 5.19 26.37 24.94
C TYR A 119 4.17 26.44 26.08
N LEU A 120 3.02 25.79 25.90
CA LEU A 120 1.99 25.62 26.92
C LEU A 120 1.85 24.14 27.22
N ASP A 121 2.10 23.75 28.46
CA ASP A 121 1.71 22.45 28.98
C ASP A 121 0.23 22.51 29.41
N LYS A 122 -0.65 21.82 28.68
CA LYS A 122 -2.09 21.82 28.97
C LYS A 122 -2.46 21.03 30.22
N LYS A 123 -1.59 20.12 30.68
CA LYS A 123 -1.82 19.34 31.91
C LYS A 123 -1.63 20.20 33.14
N THR A 124 -0.61 21.06 33.12
CA THR A 124 -0.26 21.92 34.25
C THR A 124 -0.76 23.36 34.10
N GLY A 125 -1.17 23.76 32.90
CA GLY A 125 -1.49 25.14 32.54
C GLY A 125 -0.26 26.05 32.47
N LYS A 126 0.96 25.50 32.60
CA LYS A 126 2.19 26.28 32.65
C LYS A 126 2.61 26.71 31.25
N GLN A 127 2.74 28.02 31.08
CA GLN A 127 3.31 28.61 29.87
C GLN A 127 4.79 28.93 30.07
N GLN A 128 5.61 28.64 29.07
CA GLN A 128 7.02 28.97 29.01
C GLN A 128 7.32 29.79 27.75
N GLN A 129 8.01 30.92 27.93
CA GLN A 129 8.56 31.67 26.80
C GLN A 129 9.87 31.02 26.35
N ILE A 130 10.05 30.97 25.04
CA ILE A 130 11.21 30.38 24.37
C ILE A 130 12.00 31.52 23.75
N LYS A 131 13.30 31.54 24.04
CA LYS A 131 14.26 32.47 23.45
C LYS A 131 15.64 31.82 23.44
N GLU A 132 16.07 31.39 22.25
CA GLU A 132 17.29 30.61 22.06
C GLU A 132 18.08 31.13 20.86
N ASN A 133 19.37 30.79 20.77
CA ASN A 133 20.17 31.16 19.61
C ASN A 133 19.71 30.40 18.36
N GLY A 134 19.34 31.12 17.30
CA GLY A 134 18.90 30.58 16.01
C GLY A 134 19.90 30.81 14.87
N SER A 135 21.06 31.43 15.14
CA SER A 135 22.00 31.84 14.08
C SER A 135 22.68 30.68 13.36
N GLN A 136 22.77 29.52 14.02
CA GLN A 136 23.36 28.31 13.45
C GLN A 136 22.41 27.63 12.45
N TYR A 137 22.94 26.84 11.53
CA TYR A 137 22.12 26.07 10.59
C TYR A 137 21.53 24.84 11.29
N PHE A 138 20.24 24.63 11.13
CA PHE A 138 19.51 23.40 11.45
C PHE A 138 18.26 23.30 10.58
N VAL A 139 17.70 22.11 10.52
CA VAL A 139 16.35 21.85 9.97
C VAL A 139 15.38 21.54 11.10
N ASP A 140 14.07 21.68 10.85
CA ASP A 140 13.03 21.35 11.83
C ASP A 140 12.86 19.84 12.03
N SER A 141 12.61 19.41 13.28
CA SER A 141 12.52 17.99 13.66
C SER A 141 11.36 17.21 13.04
N TYR A 142 10.31 17.89 12.58
CA TYR A 142 9.20 17.25 11.87
C TYR A 142 9.37 17.27 10.36
N THR A 143 10.18 18.21 9.87
CA THR A 143 10.48 18.33 8.44
C THR A 143 11.58 17.37 8.02
N TYR A 144 12.61 17.18 8.86
CA TYR A 144 13.79 16.40 8.48
C TYR A 144 13.53 14.95 8.04
N PRO A 145 12.55 14.18 8.61
CA PRO A 145 12.33 12.80 8.17
C PRO A 145 11.93 12.74 6.68
N TYR A 146 11.22 13.76 6.20
CA TYR A 146 10.91 13.89 4.78
C TYR A 146 12.11 14.36 3.95
N LEU A 147 12.94 15.27 4.49
CA LEU A 147 14.16 15.72 3.81
C LEU A 147 15.17 14.59 3.54
N LEU A 148 15.08 13.46 4.26
CA LEU A 148 15.87 12.26 3.96
C LEU A 148 15.67 11.79 2.50
N ALA A 149 14.47 11.94 1.95
CA ALA A 149 14.16 11.57 0.58
C ALA A 149 14.85 12.47 -0.46
N LEU A 150 15.28 13.67 -0.06
CA LEU A 150 15.98 14.65 -0.90
C LEU A 150 17.50 14.50 -0.86
N LEU A 151 18.03 13.56 -0.07
CA LEU A 151 19.45 13.26 -0.05
C LEU A 151 19.87 12.49 -1.33
N PRO A 152 21.14 12.61 -1.76
CA PRO A 152 21.72 11.81 -2.83
C PRO A 152 22.02 10.38 -2.33
N LEU A 153 20.96 9.67 -1.92
CA LEU A 153 21.03 8.34 -1.33
C LEU A 153 21.73 7.36 -2.29
N ALA A 154 22.70 6.65 -1.75
CA ALA A 154 23.42 5.55 -2.37
C ALA A 154 23.86 4.58 -1.27
N SER A 155 24.12 3.31 -1.61
CA SER A 155 24.65 2.35 -0.62
C SER A 155 25.94 2.88 0.01
N GLY A 156 26.02 2.88 1.34
CA GLY A 156 27.15 3.42 2.10
C GLY A 156 27.14 4.94 2.30
N TYR A 157 26.12 5.65 1.81
CA TYR A 157 25.98 7.09 2.06
C TYR A 157 25.81 7.37 3.56
N THR A 158 26.52 8.38 4.05
CA THR A 158 26.41 8.87 5.43
C THR A 158 26.40 10.39 5.45
N THR A 159 25.74 10.97 6.46
CA THR A 159 25.76 12.41 6.69
C THR A 159 25.28 12.72 8.11
N GLN A 160 25.66 13.89 8.62
CA GLN A 160 25.07 14.49 9.80
C GLN A 160 24.13 15.62 9.41
N ILE A 161 23.02 15.75 10.14
CA ILE A 161 21.99 16.77 9.93
C ILE A 161 21.71 17.42 11.29
N PRO A 162 22.03 18.71 11.46
CA PRO A 162 21.63 19.44 12.65
C PRO A 162 20.11 19.63 12.63
N VAL A 163 19.43 19.16 13.68
CA VAL A 163 17.97 19.17 13.81
C VAL A 163 17.59 19.96 15.04
N TYR A 164 16.68 20.92 14.89
CA TYR A 164 16.10 21.65 16.01
C TYR A 164 14.82 20.97 16.50
N GLU A 165 14.79 20.58 17.77
CA GLU A 165 13.63 20.06 18.48
C GLU A 165 13.54 20.73 19.84
N TYR A 166 12.50 21.55 20.07
CA TYR A 166 12.25 22.10 21.39
C TYR A 166 11.58 21.08 22.30
N LYS A 167 12.20 20.80 23.46
CA LYS A 167 11.57 20.17 24.61
C LYS A 167 11.90 20.95 25.88
N PRO A 168 10.94 21.19 26.79
CA PRO A 168 11.19 21.93 28.03
C PRO A 168 12.34 21.37 28.89
N GLU A 169 12.54 20.05 28.84
CA GLU A 169 13.57 19.31 29.58
C GLU A 169 14.96 19.32 28.92
N ASN A 170 15.07 19.77 27.67
CA ASN A 170 16.34 19.76 26.95
C ASN A 170 17.28 20.85 27.47
N LYS A 171 18.57 20.50 27.61
CA LYS A 171 19.64 21.49 27.84
C LYS A 171 20.04 22.23 26.56
N HIS A 172 19.94 21.53 25.43
CA HIS A 172 20.20 22.03 24.09
C HIS A 172 19.14 21.48 23.14
N ASN A 173 18.53 22.35 22.34
CA ASN A 173 17.46 21.97 21.42
C ASN A 173 17.93 21.70 19.99
N VAL A 174 19.22 21.91 19.69
CA VAL A 174 19.82 21.46 18.44
C VAL A 174 20.57 20.16 18.69
N LYS A 175 20.12 19.12 18.02
CA LYS A 175 20.64 17.75 18.07
C LYS A 175 21.30 17.40 16.74
N GLN A 176 22.17 16.39 16.74
CA GLN A 176 22.74 15.83 15.51
C GLN A 176 22.04 14.52 15.18
N ALA A 177 21.30 14.51 14.07
CA ALA A 177 20.79 13.29 13.47
C ALA A 177 21.84 12.74 12.50
N GLU A 178 22.26 11.49 12.71
CA GLU A 178 23.29 10.84 11.92
C GLU A 178 22.65 9.81 11.00
N VAL A 179 22.74 10.03 9.69
CA VAL A 179 22.50 8.98 8.70
C VAL A 179 23.66 8.00 8.78
N GLU A 180 23.47 6.96 9.57
CA GLU A 180 24.48 5.95 9.89
C GLU A 180 24.70 4.98 8.72
N GLN A 181 23.61 4.59 8.06
CA GLN A 181 23.65 3.61 6.99
C GLN A 181 22.56 3.87 5.95
N VAL A 182 22.95 3.81 4.69
CA VAL A 182 22.04 3.67 3.56
C VAL A 182 22.39 2.38 2.84
N LYS A 183 21.40 1.52 2.58
CA LYS A 183 21.58 0.31 1.76
C LYS A 183 20.39 0.08 0.84
N SER A 184 20.60 -0.77 -0.15
CA SER A 184 19.51 -1.22 -1.02
C SER A 184 18.67 -2.26 -0.30
N ASN A 185 17.35 -2.12 -0.39
CA ASN A 185 16.39 -3.12 0.05
C ASN A 185 15.18 -3.12 -0.91
N THR A 186 14.15 -3.89 -0.56
CA THR A 186 12.93 -4.04 -1.31
C THR A 186 11.74 -3.86 -0.38
N PHE A 187 10.74 -3.10 -0.79
CA PHE A 187 9.44 -3.02 -0.13
C PHE A 187 8.40 -3.74 -0.98
N VAL A 188 7.51 -4.52 -0.35
CA VAL A 188 6.43 -5.23 -1.05
C VAL A 188 5.11 -4.60 -0.70
N SER A 189 4.58 -3.83 -1.64
CA SER A 189 3.22 -3.33 -1.59
C SER A 189 2.22 -4.44 -1.90
N LYS A 190 1.07 -4.37 -1.22
CA LYS A 190 -0.09 -5.23 -1.46
C LYS A 190 -0.73 -5.00 -2.84
N TYR A 191 -0.64 -3.80 -3.41
CA TYR A 191 -1.37 -3.40 -4.61
C TYR A 191 -0.48 -3.21 -5.84
N THR A 192 0.68 -2.58 -5.67
CA THR A 192 1.63 -2.24 -6.73
C THR A 192 2.82 -3.20 -6.78
N GLY A 193 2.98 -4.07 -5.78
CA GLY A 193 3.94 -5.16 -5.78
C GLY A 193 5.32 -4.74 -5.27
N THR A 194 6.36 -5.25 -5.90
CA THR A 194 7.75 -5.09 -5.42
C THR A 194 8.36 -3.76 -5.86
N HIS A 195 8.86 -2.99 -4.90
CA HIS A 195 9.53 -1.70 -5.10
C HIS A 195 10.97 -1.74 -4.61
N PRO A 196 11.96 -1.38 -5.45
CA PRO A 196 13.32 -1.13 -4.99
C PRO A 196 13.36 0.11 -4.09
N VAL A 197 13.94 -0.01 -2.91
CA VAL A 197 14.00 1.08 -1.93
C VAL A 197 15.42 1.28 -1.39
N TRP A 198 15.69 2.50 -0.93
CA TRP A 198 16.74 2.81 0.02
C TRP A 198 16.22 2.55 1.43
N GLU A 199 16.91 1.71 2.18
CA GLU A 199 16.74 1.61 3.63
C GLU A 199 17.74 2.57 4.29
N VAL A 200 17.22 3.62 4.94
CA VAL A 200 17.99 4.71 5.55
C VAL A 200 17.87 4.59 7.06
N THR A 201 18.97 4.25 7.73
CA THR A 201 19.05 4.24 9.20
C THR A 201 19.56 5.60 9.69
N VAL A 202 18.81 6.21 10.58
CA VAL A 202 19.17 7.45 11.27
C VAL A 202 19.23 7.22 12.78
N VAL A 203 20.25 7.74 13.43
CA VAL A 203 20.44 7.67 14.89
C VAL A 203 20.58 9.08 15.45
N GLU A 204 20.02 9.35 16.63
CA GLU A 204 20.33 10.53 17.45
C GLU A 204 21.22 10.09 18.63
N PRO A 205 22.55 10.28 18.58
CA PRO A 205 23.47 9.71 19.56
C PRO A 205 23.21 10.13 21.01
N ALA A 206 22.64 11.32 21.24
CA ALA A 206 22.40 11.85 22.58
C ALA A 206 21.23 11.15 23.31
N THR A 207 20.27 10.62 22.58
CA THR A 207 19.09 9.91 23.13
C THR A 207 19.09 8.43 22.80
N ASN A 208 19.98 7.99 21.90
CA ASN A 208 19.98 6.66 21.30
C ASN A 208 18.64 6.34 20.59
N GLU A 209 17.90 7.37 20.17
CA GLU A 209 16.76 7.21 19.28
C GLU A 209 17.23 6.78 17.90
N ARG A 210 16.50 5.85 17.30
CA ARG A 210 16.83 5.31 15.98
C ARG A 210 15.59 5.26 15.12
N SER A 211 15.75 5.54 13.83
CA SER A 211 14.72 5.29 12.82
C SER A 211 15.27 4.59 11.60
N VAL A 212 14.42 3.82 10.92
CA VAL A 212 14.73 3.16 9.65
C VAL A 212 13.63 3.53 8.65
N THR A 213 14.00 4.26 7.61
CA THR A 213 13.06 4.76 6.60
C THR A 213 13.28 4.03 5.27
N TYR A 214 12.20 3.55 4.66
CA TYR A 214 12.21 2.88 3.36
C TYR A 214 11.71 3.86 2.29
N ILE A 215 12.63 4.31 1.43
CA ILE A 215 12.40 5.36 0.44
C ILE A 215 12.53 4.77 -0.95
N ASP A 216 11.48 4.87 -1.76
CA ASP A 216 11.48 4.42 -3.14
C ASP A 216 12.63 5.01 -3.97
N LYS A 217 13.34 4.17 -4.71
CA LYS A 217 14.51 4.62 -5.49
C LYS A 217 14.12 5.53 -6.65
N ASP A 218 12.94 5.35 -7.23
CA ASP A 218 12.51 6.06 -8.43
C ASP A 218 11.64 7.26 -8.06
N THR A 219 10.62 7.03 -7.23
CA THR A 219 9.58 8.03 -6.92
C THR A 219 9.88 8.84 -5.67
N ARG A 220 10.86 8.42 -4.86
CA ARG A 220 11.16 8.97 -3.52
C ARG A 220 9.98 8.88 -2.53
N ARG A 221 8.95 8.06 -2.83
CA ARG A 221 7.84 7.76 -1.91
C ARG A 221 8.38 7.09 -0.65
N ILE A 222 7.88 7.51 0.50
CA ILE A 222 8.21 6.87 1.78
C ILE A 222 7.21 5.74 1.99
N TRP A 223 7.70 4.50 1.98
CA TRP A 223 6.89 3.30 2.13
C TRP A 223 6.70 2.88 3.59
N GLN A 224 7.74 3.04 4.40
CA GLN A 224 7.73 2.65 5.80
C GLN A 224 8.71 3.47 6.62
N ILE A 225 8.37 3.72 7.89
CA ILE A 225 9.26 4.28 8.90
C ILE A 225 9.15 3.42 10.16
N ASP A 226 10.23 2.75 10.53
CA ASP A 226 10.36 2.14 11.86
C ASP A 226 11.03 3.13 12.80
N ILE A 227 10.45 3.35 13.98
CA ILE A 227 10.94 4.29 15.00
C ILE A 227 11.18 3.51 16.29
N TYR A 228 12.36 3.67 16.85
CA TYR A 228 12.81 3.07 18.10
C TYR A 228 13.17 4.19 19.08
N SER A 229 12.39 4.33 20.15
CA SER A 229 12.62 5.33 21.19
C SER A 229 12.18 4.77 22.55
N ASN A 230 13.02 4.94 23.58
CA ASN A 230 12.71 4.57 24.97
C ASN A 230 12.16 3.13 25.16
N GLY A 231 12.73 2.16 24.44
CA GLY A 231 12.30 0.75 24.49
C GLY A 231 10.96 0.46 23.79
N GLN A 232 10.37 1.45 23.13
CA GLN A 232 9.18 1.30 22.30
C GLN A 232 9.57 1.23 20.83
N GLN A 233 8.79 0.48 20.06
CA GLN A 233 8.87 0.45 18.61
C GLN A 233 7.53 0.83 18.00
N LEU A 234 7.58 1.81 17.10
CA LEU A 234 6.48 2.18 16.22
C LEU A 234 6.85 1.85 14.79
N LYS A 235 5.87 1.43 14.01
CA LYS A 235 5.99 1.23 12.57
C LYS A 235 4.91 2.02 11.86
N LEU A 236 5.31 2.91 10.96
CA LEU A 236 4.41 3.67 10.10
C LEU A 236 4.52 3.09 8.69
N VAL A 237 3.41 2.69 8.08
CA VAL A 237 3.39 2.03 6.76
C VAL A 237 2.42 2.72 5.82
N ASP A 238 2.87 3.01 4.60
CA ASP A 238 2.00 3.44 3.51
C ASP A 238 1.24 2.22 2.97
N LEU A 239 -0.05 2.16 3.29
CA LEU A 239 -0.93 1.10 2.80
C LEU A 239 -1.54 1.43 1.43
N GLU A 240 -1.07 2.50 0.78
CA GLU A 240 -1.54 3.00 -0.52
C GLU A 240 -3.06 3.20 -0.56
N ARG A 241 -3.61 3.83 0.48
CA ARG A 241 -5.04 4.15 0.52
C ARG A 241 -5.48 5.09 -0.60
N ASP A 242 -4.52 5.76 -1.25
CA ASP A 242 -4.68 6.63 -2.41
C ASP A 242 -4.55 5.90 -3.76
N TYR A 243 -4.19 4.61 -3.77
CA TYR A 243 -4.02 3.86 -5.02
C TYR A 243 -5.36 3.55 -5.68
N ASN A 244 -5.62 4.24 -6.78
CA ASN A 244 -6.72 3.95 -7.68
C ASN A 244 -6.22 3.95 -9.15
N PRO A 245 -6.00 2.78 -9.74
CA PRO A 245 -5.56 2.68 -11.13
C PRO A 245 -6.71 2.78 -12.15
N VAL A 246 -7.98 2.85 -11.72
CA VAL A 246 -9.15 2.96 -12.61
C VAL A 246 -9.34 4.43 -13.01
N LYS A 247 -9.19 4.72 -14.30
CA LYS A 247 -9.23 6.09 -14.85
C LYS A 247 -10.60 6.49 -15.38
N ALA A 248 -11.44 5.53 -15.76
CA ALA A 248 -12.79 5.79 -16.21
C ALA A 248 -13.59 6.53 -15.13
N SER A 249 -14.38 7.52 -15.54
CA SER A 249 -15.30 8.22 -14.65
C SER A 249 -16.47 7.33 -14.27
N PHE A 250 -16.97 7.47 -13.04
CA PHE A 250 -18.17 6.79 -12.57
C PHE A 250 -19.35 7.76 -12.44
N ASP A 251 -20.51 7.38 -12.96
CA ASP A 251 -21.79 8.09 -12.76
C ASP A 251 -22.73 7.20 -11.95
N LYS A 252 -22.82 7.47 -10.64
CA LYS A 252 -23.69 6.71 -9.73
C LYS A 252 -25.15 6.80 -10.15
N VAL A 253 -25.63 7.98 -10.54
CA VAL A 253 -27.05 8.20 -10.83
C VAL A 253 -27.47 7.43 -12.07
N ALA A 254 -26.67 7.51 -13.15
CA ALA A 254 -26.92 6.75 -14.37
C ALA A 254 -26.83 5.24 -14.12
N THR A 255 -25.80 4.79 -13.38
CA THR A 255 -25.59 3.37 -13.11
C THR A 255 -26.69 2.79 -12.23
N MET A 256 -27.15 3.50 -11.20
CA MET A 256 -28.26 3.06 -10.34
C MET A 256 -29.57 2.90 -11.13
N LYS A 257 -29.84 3.77 -12.10
CA LYS A 257 -31.03 3.65 -12.96
C LYS A 257 -31.04 2.32 -13.73
N MET A 258 -29.88 1.84 -14.17
CA MET A 258 -29.77 0.59 -14.91
C MET A 258 -30.31 -0.62 -14.15
N ILE A 259 -30.29 -0.61 -12.81
CA ILE A 259 -30.64 -1.78 -11.97
C ILE A 259 -31.90 -1.62 -11.12
N LYS A 260 -32.50 -0.42 -11.11
CA LYS A 260 -33.69 -0.08 -10.32
C LYS A 260 -34.88 0.41 -11.14
N ASN A 261 -34.66 0.99 -12.32
CA ASN A 261 -35.70 1.77 -13.01
C ASN A 261 -36.17 1.16 -14.34
N GLY A 262 -35.71 -0.05 -14.66
CA GLY A 262 -36.18 -0.73 -15.86
C GLY A 262 -37.36 -1.66 -15.58
N ASN A 263 -37.83 -2.33 -16.63
CA ASN A 263 -38.92 -3.30 -16.60
C ASN A 263 -38.53 -4.63 -17.28
N SER A 264 -37.25 -4.82 -17.63
CA SER A 264 -36.71 -6.08 -18.13
C SER A 264 -36.29 -6.99 -16.97
N LEU A 265 -36.16 -8.28 -17.26
CA LEU A 265 -35.71 -9.27 -16.28
C LEU A 265 -34.73 -10.28 -16.90
N ILE A 266 -33.78 -10.74 -16.08
CA ILE A 266 -32.90 -11.86 -16.39
C ILE A 266 -33.33 -13.02 -15.53
N VAL A 267 -33.64 -14.15 -16.14
CA VAL A 267 -33.77 -15.45 -15.44
C VAL A 267 -32.64 -16.35 -15.87
N GLY A 268 -32.20 -17.23 -15.00
CA GLY A 268 -31.17 -18.17 -15.39
C GLY A 268 -31.08 -19.42 -14.56
N GLU A 269 -30.17 -20.27 -14.98
CA GLU A 269 -29.85 -21.58 -14.40
C GLU A 269 -28.33 -21.64 -14.20
N VAL A 270 -27.89 -22.01 -13.00
CA VAL A 270 -26.47 -22.17 -12.63
C VAL A 270 -26.14 -23.63 -12.39
N PHE A 271 -25.15 -24.16 -13.11
CA PHE A 271 -24.70 -25.54 -12.93
C PHE A 271 -23.25 -25.76 -13.38
N ALA A 272 -22.61 -26.77 -12.85
CA ALA A 272 -21.35 -27.32 -13.33
C ALA A 272 -21.62 -28.67 -14.01
N ARG A 273 -20.69 -29.08 -14.86
CA ARG A 273 -20.57 -30.48 -15.26
C ARG A 273 -19.16 -30.91 -14.99
N ASP A 274 -19.01 -32.13 -14.50
CA ASP A 274 -17.70 -32.74 -14.31
C ASP A 274 -16.98 -32.82 -15.66
N PHE A 275 -15.66 -32.64 -15.69
CA PHE A 275 -14.86 -32.68 -16.91
C PHE A 275 -13.51 -33.33 -16.65
N ASP A 276 -13.03 -34.15 -17.60
CA ASP A 276 -11.69 -34.73 -17.51
C ASP A 276 -10.65 -33.65 -17.79
N THR A 277 -9.76 -33.40 -16.84
CA THR A 277 -8.71 -32.38 -16.95
C THR A 277 -7.56 -32.80 -17.87
N GLN A 278 -7.47 -34.07 -18.28
CA GLN A 278 -6.40 -34.59 -19.11
C GLN A 278 -6.78 -34.65 -20.61
N ASP A 279 -8.06 -34.78 -20.94
CA ASP A 279 -8.54 -34.91 -22.33
C ASP A 279 -8.98 -33.57 -22.95
N HIS A 280 -8.04 -32.87 -23.57
CA HIS A 280 -8.29 -31.59 -24.27
C HIS A 280 -8.87 -31.75 -25.68
N SER A 281 -9.17 -32.98 -26.12
CA SER A 281 -9.66 -33.27 -27.46
C SER A 281 -11.11 -32.82 -27.67
N ILE A 282 -11.54 -32.75 -28.94
CA ILE A 282 -12.95 -32.50 -29.29
C ILE A 282 -13.86 -33.60 -28.69
N LEU A 283 -13.38 -34.85 -28.62
CA LEU A 283 -14.07 -35.97 -27.99
C LEU A 283 -14.19 -35.79 -26.47
N GLY A 284 -13.14 -35.31 -25.79
CA GLY A 284 -13.17 -34.93 -24.38
C GLY A 284 -14.23 -33.87 -24.09
N LYS A 285 -14.26 -32.78 -24.89
CA LYS A 285 -15.28 -31.72 -24.81
C LYS A 285 -16.70 -32.23 -25.07
N MET A 286 -16.88 -33.21 -25.96
CA MET A 286 -18.19 -33.84 -26.19
C MET A 286 -18.64 -34.70 -25.01
N LYS A 287 -17.72 -35.41 -24.33
CA LYS A 287 -18.03 -36.20 -23.13
C LYS A 287 -18.49 -35.32 -21.95
N VAL A 288 -17.93 -34.13 -21.77
CA VAL A 288 -18.36 -33.20 -20.69
C VAL A 288 -19.85 -32.85 -20.79
N ASN A 289 -20.40 -32.70 -21.99
CA ASN A 289 -21.82 -32.39 -22.17
C ASN A 289 -22.75 -33.58 -21.86
N ALA A 290 -22.22 -34.79 -21.71
CA ALA A 290 -22.96 -35.98 -21.30
C ALA A 290 -23.00 -36.16 -19.77
N ASN A 291 -22.05 -35.61 -19.01
CA ASN A 291 -22.01 -35.71 -17.55
C ASN A 291 -23.22 -34.99 -16.91
N PRO A 292 -23.83 -35.52 -15.83
CA PRO A 292 -25.00 -34.91 -15.22
C PRO A 292 -24.72 -33.48 -14.77
N LYS A 293 -25.74 -32.62 -14.86
CA LYS A 293 -25.66 -31.26 -14.30
C LYS A 293 -25.58 -31.35 -12.79
N GLN A 294 -24.65 -30.62 -12.21
CA GLN A 294 -24.56 -30.36 -10.79
C GLN A 294 -24.97 -28.92 -10.55
N PHE A 295 -26.20 -28.72 -10.05
CA PHE A 295 -26.77 -27.40 -9.87
C PHE A 295 -26.14 -26.66 -8.69
N ALA A 296 -26.03 -25.34 -8.80
CA ALA A 296 -25.68 -24.52 -7.66
C ALA A 296 -26.74 -24.69 -6.55
N PRO A 297 -26.33 -24.90 -5.28
CA PRO A 297 -27.28 -25.06 -4.18
C PRO A 297 -28.18 -23.85 -3.98
N LYS A 298 -29.38 -24.07 -3.44
CA LYS A 298 -30.25 -22.99 -2.96
C LYS A 298 -29.50 -22.10 -1.97
N GLY A 299 -29.63 -20.79 -2.12
CA GLY A 299 -28.87 -19.80 -1.35
C GLY A 299 -27.51 -19.41 -1.95
N THR A 300 -27.09 -20.04 -3.06
CA THR A 300 -25.90 -19.59 -3.81
C THR A 300 -26.12 -18.18 -4.33
N ARG A 301 -25.21 -17.27 -4.01
CA ARG A 301 -25.30 -15.87 -4.41
C ARG A 301 -24.92 -15.65 -5.87
N ILE A 302 -25.81 -14.98 -6.61
CA ILE A 302 -25.56 -14.48 -7.95
C ILE A 302 -25.38 -12.96 -7.87
N VAL A 303 -24.32 -12.47 -8.50
CA VAL A 303 -23.97 -11.05 -8.56
C VAL A 303 -24.21 -10.53 -9.98
N LEU A 304 -24.89 -9.39 -10.09
CA LEU A 304 -25.08 -8.63 -11.33
C LEU A 304 -24.39 -7.28 -11.20
N ILE A 305 -23.40 -7.06 -12.06
CA ILE A 305 -22.64 -5.82 -12.16
C ILE A 305 -23.04 -5.11 -13.46
N PRO A 306 -23.49 -3.84 -13.42
CA PRO A 306 -23.64 -3.03 -14.62
C PRO A 306 -22.32 -2.98 -15.42
N TYR A 307 -22.32 -3.32 -16.71
CA TYR A 307 -21.07 -3.46 -17.46
C TYR A 307 -20.60 -2.15 -18.11
N THR A 308 -20.62 -1.06 -17.33
CA THR A 308 -20.18 0.27 -17.77
C THR A 308 -18.66 0.32 -17.97
N ALA A 309 -18.16 1.37 -18.63
CA ALA A 309 -16.71 1.56 -18.85
C ALA A 309 -15.88 1.47 -17.56
N TYR A 310 -16.41 2.01 -16.44
CA TYR A 310 -15.78 1.91 -15.13
C TYR A 310 -15.57 0.46 -14.69
N TYR A 311 -16.65 -0.34 -14.66
CA TYR A 311 -16.55 -1.74 -14.22
C TYR A 311 -15.71 -2.58 -15.17
N GLN A 312 -15.77 -2.31 -16.48
CA GLN A 312 -14.90 -2.98 -17.46
C GLN A 312 -13.41 -2.74 -17.16
N GLU A 313 -13.03 -1.49 -16.89
CA GLU A 313 -11.65 -1.16 -16.52
C GLU A 313 -11.27 -1.77 -15.16
N TRP A 314 -12.12 -1.63 -14.14
CA TRP A 314 -11.89 -2.22 -12.82
C TRP A 314 -11.68 -3.74 -12.88
N LEU A 315 -12.49 -4.46 -13.66
CA LEU A 315 -12.33 -5.91 -13.88
C LEU A 315 -10.99 -6.23 -14.57
N LYS A 316 -10.60 -5.47 -15.59
CA LYS A 316 -9.31 -5.65 -16.29
C LYS A 316 -8.13 -5.41 -15.36
N VAL A 317 -8.16 -4.33 -14.59
CA VAL A 317 -7.15 -4.00 -13.56
C VAL A 317 -7.02 -5.16 -12.57
N ASN A 318 -8.13 -5.62 -12.01
CA ASN A 318 -8.09 -6.68 -11.00
C ASN A 318 -7.71 -8.04 -11.55
N GLN A 319 -8.04 -8.34 -12.81
CA GLN A 319 -7.54 -9.52 -13.49
C GLN A 319 -6.01 -9.45 -13.66
N ALA A 320 -5.46 -8.29 -14.02
CA ALA A 320 -4.02 -8.09 -14.15
C ALA A 320 -3.31 -8.16 -12.79
N ALA A 321 -3.90 -7.57 -11.73
CA ALA A 321 -3.37 -7.64 -10.37
C ALA A 321 -3.27 -9.09 -9.87
N ARG A 322 -4.36 -9.87 -10.02
CA ARG A 322 -4.39 -11.30 -9.65
C ARG A 322 -3.32 -12.13 -10.36
N LYS A 323 -3.08 -11.90 -11.65
CA LYS A 323 -2.02 -12.59 -12.41
C LYS A 323 -0.62 -12.31 -11.87
N LYS A 324 -0.43 -11.18 -11.19
CA LYS A 324 0.83 -10.78 -10.56
C LYS A 324 0.92 -11.16 -9.08
N GLY A 325 -0.13 -11.76 -8.50
CA GLY A 325 -0.21 -12.04 -7.07
C GLY A 325 -0.54 -10.82 -6.20
N ASN A 326 -0.87 -9.68 -6.81
CA ASN A 326 -1.26 -8.47 -6.08
C ASN A 326 -2.72 -8.57 -5.63
N SER A 327 -3.06 -7.87 -4.54
CA SER A 327 -4.44 -7.79 -4.09
C SER A 327 -5.31 -6.98 -5.06
N PRO A 328 -6.60 -7.32 -5.16
CA PRO A 328 -7.52 -6.55 -5.97
C PRO A 328 -7.69 -5.14 -5.39
N VAL A 329 -7.84 -4.17 -6.29
CA VAL A 329 -8.29 -2.82 -5.96
C VAL A 329 -9.73 -2.91 -5.46
N PRO A 330 -10.02 -2.46 -4.22
CA PRO A 330 -11.37 -2.46 -3.68
C PRO A 330 -12.27 -1.53 -4.49
N LEU A 331 -13.57 -1.84 -4.54
CA LEU A 331 -14.55 -0.91 -5.07
C LEU A 331 -14.83 0.18 -4.03
N PRO A 332 -14.89 1.46 -4.42
CA PRO A 332 -15.48 2.49 -3.59
C PRO A 332 -16.94 2.16 -3.24
N ASP A 333 -17.40 2.54 -2.05
CA ASP A 333 -18.75 2.18 -1.55
C ASP A 333 -19.87 2.64 -2.49
N ASP A 334 -19.73 3.84 -3.06
CA ASP A 334 -20.71 4.41 -3.99
C ASP A 334 -20.82 3.65 -5.31
N VAL A 335 -19.72 3.01 -5.74
CA VAL A 335 -19.69 2.08 -6.86
C VAL A 335 -20.24 0.71 -6.44
N ALA A 336 -19.88 0.22 -5.26
CA ALA A 336 -20.37 -1.07 -4.76
C ALA A 336 -21.90 -1.10 -4.62
N ASP A 337 -22.51 0.01 -4.21
CA ASP A 337 -23.98 0.20 -4.12
C ASP A 337 -24.74 -0.11 -5.42
N CYS A 338 -24.07 0.01 -6.57
CA CYS A 338 -24.65 -0.22 -7.88
C CYS A 338 -24.59 -1.68 -8.34
N ILE A 339 -24.10 -2.58 -7.50
CA ILE A 339 -24.09 -4.03 -7.73
C ILE A 339 -25.36 -4.63 -7.14
N LYS A 340 -26.06 -5.44 -7.95
CA LYS A 340 -27.26 -6.15 -7.50
C LYS A 340 -26.92 -7.60 -7.18
N THR A 341 -27.56 -8.15 -6.16
CA THR A 341 -27.43 -9.57 -5.83
C THR A 341 -28.80 -10.22 -5.78
N THR A 342 -28.82 -11.51 -6.06
CA THR A 342 -29.95 -12.40 -5.85
C THR A 342 -29.38 -13.75 -5.42
N ASP A 343 -30.22 -14.66 -4.94
CA ASP A 343 -29.78 -15.98 -4.55
C ASP A 343 -30.53 -17.04 -5.37
N VAL A 344 -29.89 -18.18 -5.59
CA VAL A 344 -30.55 -19.35 -6.17
C VAL A 344 -31.73 -19.75 -5.29
N TYR A 345 -32.93 -19.82 -5.85
CA TYR A 345 -34.16 -19.99 -5.08
C TYR A 345 -34.66 -21.45 -5.01
N ASP A 346 -34.13 -22.35 -5.83
CA ASP A 346 -34.51 -23.76 -5.87
C ASP A 346 -33.32 -24.71 -6.09
N ASP A 347 -33.59 -26.02 -6.02
CA ASP A 347 -32.59 -27.08 -6.17
C ASP A 347 -32.21 -27.34 -7.64
N LYS A 348 -32.71 -26.52 -8.56
CA LYS A 348 -32.40 -26.56 -10.00
C LYS A 348 -31.49 -25.40 -10.42
N GLY A 349 -30.92 -24.69 -9.47
CA GLY A 349 -29.96 -23.62 -9.75
C GLY A 349 -30.62 -22.38 -10.36
N HIS A 350 -31.94 -22.19 -10.22
CA HIS A 350 -32.61 -21.06 -10.83
C HIS A 350 -32.43 -19.77 -10.03
N PHE A 351 -32.30 -18.65 -10.75
CA PHE A 351 -32.18 -17.31 -10.18
C PHE A 351 -32.89 -16.28 -11.08
N GLU A 352 -33.18 -15.11 -10.51
CA GLU A 352 -33.73 -13.99 -11.27
C GLU A 352 -33.27 -12.62 -10.79
N PHE A 353 -33.15 -11.70 -11.75
CA PHE A 353 -33.02 -10.27 -11.54
C PHE A 353 -34.13 -9.54 -12.26
N VAL A 354 -34.83 -8.65 -11.56
CA VAL A 354 -35.91 -7.82 -12.11
C VAL A 354 -35.53 -6.34 -12.16
N ASN A 355 -36.37 -5.52 -12.78
CA ASN A 355 -36.24 -4.05 -12.85
C ASN A 355 -34.97 -3.54 -13.55
N LEU A 356 -34.55 -4.24 -14.60
CA LEU A 356 -33.34 -3.93 -15.37
C LEU A 356 -33.69 -3.09 -16.60
N MET A 357 -32.86 -2.09 -16.90
CA MET A 357 -32.94 -1.36 -18.16
C MET A 357 -32.29 -2.15 -19.31
N PRO A 358 -32.50 -1.74 -20.57
CA PRO A 358 -31.62 -2.13 -21.66
C PRO A 358 -30.17 -1.74 -21.35
N GLY A 359 -29.24 -2.63 -21.66
CA GLY A 359 -27.83 -2.44 -21.34
C GLY A 359 -27.07 -3.75 -21.22
N GLU A 360 -25.76 -3.62 -20.97
CA GLU A 360 -24.86 -4.74 -20.72
C GLU A 360 -24.66 -4.94 -19.22
N TYR A 361 -24.64 -6.20 -18.81
CA TYR A 361 -24.50 -6.63 -17.44
C TYR A 361 -23.53 -7.80 -17.37
N MET A 362 -22.68 -7.83 -16.35
CA MET A 362 -21.87 -9.00 -16.04
C MET A 362 -22.51 -9.76 -14.89
N LEU A 363 -22.80 -11.04 -15.12
CA LEU A 363 -23.22 -11.98 -14.10
C LEU A 363 -22.00 -12.72 -13.56
N TYR A 364 -21.93 -12.89 -12.25
CA TYR A 364 -20.88 -13.64 -11.56
C TYR A 364 -21.47 -14.53 -10.46
N THR A 365 -20.94 -15.74 -10.31
CA THR A 365 -21.27 -16.65 -9.23
C THR A 365 -20.11 -17.60 -8.95
N GLN A 366 -20.06 -18.10 -7.72
CA GLN A 366 -19.15 -19.17 -7.30
C GLN A 366 -19.90 -20.19 -6.43
N PHE A 367 -19.70 -21.47 -6.69
CA PHE A 367 -20.25 -22.58 -5.91
C PHE A 367 -19.37 -23.83 -6.07
N ASP A 368 -19.49 -24.78 -5.15
CA ASP A 368 -18.74 -26.03 -5.20
C ASP A 368 -19.52 -27.13 -5.93
N PHE A 369 -18.80 -28.04 -6.58
CA PHE A 369 -19.32 -29.20 -7.29
C PHE A 369 -18.35 -30.38 -7.14
N ASP A 370 -18.88 -31.59 -7.29
CA ASP A 370 -18.08 -32.80 -7.28
C ASP A 370 -17.29 -32.97 -8.57
N HIS A 371 -15.97 -33.12 -8.44
CA HIS A 371 -15.07 -33.41 -9.55
C HIS A 371 -14.47 -34.80 -9.40
N THR A 372 -14.56 -35.60 -10.46
CA THR A 372 -13.91 -36.91 -10.52
C THR A 372 -12.65 -36.81 -11.37
N TYR A 373 -11.51 -37.23 -10.82
CA TYR A 373 -10.28 -37.40 -11.59
C TYR A 373 -9.72 -38.82 -11.45
N THR A 374 -9.02 -39.27 -12.47
CA THR A 374 -8.34 -40.57 -12.49
C THR A 374 -6.83 -40.35 -12.45
N GLN A 375 -6.14 -41.09 -11.60
CA GLN A 375 -4.67 -41.08 -11.51
C GLN A 375 -4.13 -42.50 -11.64
N ALA A 376 -3.05 -42.64 -12.40
CA ALA A 376 -2.26 -43.86 -12.46
C ALA A 376 -1.37 -43.95 -11.21
N GLU A 377 -1.54 -44.99 -10.42
CA GLU A 377 -0.75 -45.27 -9.23
C GLU A 377 0.13 -46.49 -9.44
N VAL A 378 1.40 -46.38 -9.04
CA VAL A 378 2.31 -47.51 -9.03
C VAL A 378 1.90 -48.47 -7.92
N VAL A 379 1.55 -49.69 -8.27
CA VAL A 379 1.17 -50.74 -7.30
C VAL A 379 2.15 -51.89 -7.25
N GLY A 380 3.12 -51.92 -8.15
CA GLY A 380 4.10 -52.99 -8.20
C GLY A 380 5.14 -52.78 -9.27
N TYR A 381 6.05 -53.73 -9.31
CA TYR A 381 7.10 -53.85 -10.30
C TYR A 381 7.17 -55.31 -10.69
N THR A 382 7.15 -55.59 -11.99
CA THR A 382 7.32 -56.93 -12.54
C THR A 382 8.70 -57.06 -13.16
N ASP A 383 9.54 -57.91 -12.57
CA ASP A 383 10.86 -58.24 -13.11
C ASP A 383 10.75 -59.32 -14.18
N HIS A 384 11.39 -59.10 -15.33
CA HIS A 384 11.41 -60.03 -16.45
C HIS A 384 12.75 -60.76 -16.49
N TYR A 385 12.70 -62.09 -16.53
CA TYR A 385 13.88 -62.96 -16.60
C TYR A 385 13.84 -63.80 -17.88
N LEU A 386 14.96 -63.89 -18.59
CA LEU A 386 15.14 -64.80 -19.71
C LEU A 386 16.24 -65.80 -19.33
N ASN A 387 15.90 -67.09 -19.35
CA ASN A 387 16.82 -68.19 -18.95
C ASN A 387 17.46 -67.99 -17.56
N GLY A 388 16.71 -67.44 -16.61
CA GLY A 388 17.18 -67.18 -15.24
C GLY A 388 18.03 -65.91 -15.06
N VAL A 389 18.27 -65.15 -16.14
CA VAL A 389 19.02 -63.88 -16.09
C VAL A 389 18.05 -62.71 -16.16
N PHE A 390 18.14 -61.80 -15.18
CA PHE A 390 17.36 -60.57 -15.12
C PHE A 390 17.55 -59.71 -16.38
N GLN A 391 16.47 -59.23 -16.97
CA GLN A 391 16.48 -58.42 -18.18
C GLN A 391 16.11 -56.97 -17.88
N ASN A 392 14.93 -56.75 -17.31
CA ASN A 392 14.43 -55.44 -16.93
C ASN A 392 13.28 -55.58 -15.91
N THR A 393 12.84 -54.44 -15.41
CA THR A 393 11.67 -54.31 -14.55
C THR A 393 10.66 -53.40 -15.25
N THR A 394 9.40 -53.82 -15.32
CA THR A 394 8.29 -52.97 -15.73
C THR A 394 7.52 -52.47 -14.52
N THR A 395 7.18 -51.18 -14.51
CA THR A 395 6.32 -50.61 -13.47
C THR A 395 4.87 -50.95 -13.74
N ASP A 396 4.18 -51.50 -12.74
CA ASP A 396 2.77 -51.85 -12.81
C ASP A 396 1.92 -50.71 -12.26
N TYR A 397 1.01 -50.21 -13.09
CA TYR A 397 0.10 -49.13 -12.75
C TYR A 397 -1.33 -49.65 -12.61
N VAL A 398 -2.07 -49.10 -11.65
CA VAL A 398 -3.55 -49.15 -11.67
C VAL A 398 -4.09 -47.74 -11.73
N ASN A 399 -5.15 -47.57 -12.50
CA ASN A 399 -5.88 -46.31 -12.54
C ASN A 399 -6.91 -46.29 -11.42
N ARG A 400 -6.78 -45.36 -10.46
CA ARG A 400 -7.79 -45.11 -9.42
C ARG A 400 -8.53 -43.82 -9.70
N SER A 401 -9.83 -43.85 -9.48
CA SER A 401 -10.70 -42.67 -9.58
C SER A 401 -10.98 -42.10 -8.20
N TYR A 402 -10.80 -40.80 -8.07
CA TYR A 402 -11.01 -40.03 -6.86
C TYR A 402 -12.10 -38.99 -7.10
N ARG A 403 -12.97 -38.79 -6.10
CA ARG A 403 -13.96 -37.71 -6.07
C ARG A 403 -13.50 -36.66 -5.07
N VAL A 404 -13.43 -35.42 -5.52
CA VAL A 404 -13.02 -34.26 -4.70
C VAL A 404 -13.98 -33.10 -4.91
N ASP A 405 -14.11 -32.26 -3.90
CA ASP A 405 -14.83 -31.00 -4.04
C ASP A 405 -14.01 -30.02 -4.89
N ALA A 406 -14.65 -29.43 -5.90
CA ALA A 406 -14.05 -28.43 -6.78
C ALA A 406 -14.90 -27.16 -6.84
N GLY A 407 -14.26 -26.00 -6.93
CA GLY A 407 -14.96 -24.71 -7.05
C GLY A 407 -15.25 -24.35 -8.51
N ALA A 408 -16.49 -23.95 -8.81
CA ALA A 408 -16.91 -23.37 -10.08
C ALA A 408 -17.09 -21.85 -9.95
N ALA A 409 -16.13 -21.07 -10.44
CA ALA A 409 -16.31 -19.63 -10.68
C ALA A 409 -16.75 -19.40 -12.13
N VAL A 410 -17.90 -18.75 -12.32
CA VAL A 410 -18.47 -18.46 -13.64
C VAL A 410 -18.73 -16.96 -13.76
N GLN A 411 -18.27 -16.38 -14.87
CA GLN A 411 -18.57 -15.00 -15.26
C GLN A 411 -19.15 -14.99 -16.67
N LYS A 412 -20.17 -14.15 -16.91
CA LYS A 412 -20.77 -13.98 -18.23
C LYS A 412 -21.29 -12.57 -18.43
N VAL A 413 -20.86 -11.93 -19.52
CA VAL A 413 -21.47 -10.68 -19.98
C VAL A 413 -22.71 -11.01 -20.78
N VAL A 414 -23.80 -10.31 -20.49
CA VAL A 414 -25.10 -10.45 -21.13
C VAL A 414 -25.63 -9.07 -21.49
N LYS A 415 -26.53 -9.02 -22.48
CA LYS A 415 -27.10 -7.78 -22.98
C LYS A 415 -28.61 -7.88 -23.05
N ILE A 416 -29.28 -6.89 -22.46
CA ILE A 416 -30.71 -6.65 -22.61
C ILE A 416 -30.86 -5.64 -23.75
N GLU A 417 -31.49 -6.03 -24.85
CA GLU A 417 -31.57 -5.21 -26.05
C GLU A 417 -32.68 -4.15 -25.92
N LYS A 418 -33.84 -4.51 -25.34
CA LYS A 418 -35.02 -3.65 -25.27
C LYS A 418 -35.69 -3.71 -23.90
N ALA A 419 -36.46 -2.65 -23.62
CA ALA A 419 -37.20 -2.51 -22.37
C ALA A 419 -38.35 -3.54 -22.35
N GLY A 420 -38.49 -4.27 -21.24
CA GLY A 420 -39.47 -5.33 -21.06
C GLY A 420 -38.97 -6.73 -21.50
N ASP A 421 -37.74 -6.83 -22.00
CA ASP A 421 -37.17 -8.11 -22.41
C ASP A 421 -37.03 -9.08 -21.23
N LYS A 422 -37.35 -10.35 -21.49
CA LYS A 422 -36.99 -11.48 -20.63
C LYS A 422 -35.78 -12.18 -21.24
N LEU A 423 -34.63 -12.09 -20.57
CA LEU A 423 -33.40 -12.74 -21.00
C LEU A 423 -33.16 -14.03 -20.22
N GLU A 424 -33.04 -15.16 -20.93
CA GLU A 424 -32.73 -16.46 -20.31
C GLU A 424 -31.22 -16.77 -20.41
N VAL A 425 -30.59 -17.07 -19.27
CA VAL A 425 -29.14 -17.22 -19.19
C VAL A 425 -28.75 -18.53 -18.50
N LYS A 426 -27.75 -19.23 -19.06
CA LYS A 426 -27.07 -20.34 -18.39
C LYS A 426 -25.69 -19.89 -17.94
N LEU A 427 -25.43 -19.98 -16.63
CA LEU A 427 -24.11 -19.80 -16.03
C LEU A 427 -23.54 -21.20 -15.80
N LYS A 428 -22.68 -21.66 -16.72
CA LYS A 428 -22.15 -23.02 -16.70
C LYS A 428 -20.62 -23.08 -16.66
N LYS A 429 -20.09 -24.00 -15.86
CA LYS A 429 -18.68 -24.42 -15.88
C LYS A 429 -18.57 -25.75 -16.63
N THR A 430 -17.87 -25.77 -17.78
CA THR A 430 -17.77 -26.98 -18.64
C THR A 430 -16.37 -27.26 -19.23
N HIS A 431 -15.40 -26.38 -18.99
CA HIS A 431 -13.94 -26.47 -19.16
C HIS A 431 -13.44 -25.02 -19.08
N ASN A 432 -12.15 -24.78 -18.80
CA ASN A 432 -11.56 -23.46 -19.00
C ASN A 432 -11.35 -23.17 -20.49
#